data_AF-G6AHJ5-F1
#
_entry.id   AF-G6AHJ5-F1
#
_cell.length_a   1.000
_cell.length_b   1.000
_cell.length_c   1.000
_cell.angle_alpha   90.00
_cell.angle_beta   90.00
_cell.angle_gamma   90.00
#
_symmetry.space_group_name_H-M   'P 1'
#
loop_
_entity.id
_entity.type
_entity.pdbx_description
1 polymer ?
#
loop_
_entity_poly.entity_id
_entity_poly.type
_entity_poly.pdbx_seq_one_letter_code
_entity_poly.pdbx_strand_id
1 'polypeptide(L)'
;MKKISIVAAMAIVAVGLVSCGKSAPKEELKSDVDSLSYAFGIDQGQSVKQYLQQMQIDTAYIDEFIKGMNDGAQGADDKKRAAYNAGIGVGMQMNMIIKQQINRQIFGEDSTKTISLNNFLAGFAASAKGKGQKMTVEQARNIEQNTSKAIQMKNAEKTYGANKKKSDAYMAANAKKPGVKTIGQGVQVKELKAGNGPMPKASDVVKINYVGKTIEGKVFDQRNDATMPVGGVIPGFTEALTKMPVGSKWEITIPYSAGYGAQQPSPDLKPFSTLVFTVELLGIEKAPQGQPAMPQGQPAVR
;
A
#
# COMPACT_ATOMS: atom_id res chain seq x y z
N MET A 1 -58.26 2.34 -22.56
CA MET A 1 -57.11 3.12 -22.07
C MET A 1 -57.45 4.59 -22.18
N LYS A 2 -57.82 5.23 -21.07
CA LYS A 2 -58.21 6.65 -21.05
C LYS A 2 -56.95 7.50 -21.15
N LYS A 3 -56.87 8.36 -22.17
CA LYS A 3 -55.83 9.37 -22.33
C LYS A 3 -56.01 10.37 -21.19
N ILE A 4 -55.12 10.35 -20.20
CA ILE A 4 -55.08 11.38 -19.17
C ILE A 4 -54.35 12.56 -19.79
N SER A 5 -55.11 13.49 -20.34
CA SER A 5 -54.59 14.81 -20.71
C SER A 5 -54.52 15.65 -19.44
N ILE A 6 -53.34 15.75 -18.83
CA ILE A 6 -53.11 16.71 -17.76
C ILE A 6 -52.87 18.06 -18.43
N VAL A 7 -53.80 18.97 -18.19
CA VAL A 7 -53.73 20.36 -18.63
C VAL A 7 -52.55 21.03 -17.92
N ALA A 8 -51.60 21.53 -18.70
CA ALA A 8 -50.58 22.45 -18.23
C ALA A 8 -51.26 23.73 -17.70
N ALA A 9 -51.34 23.86 -16.37
CA ALA A 9 -51.75 25.10 -15.72
C ALA A 9 -50.51 25.73 -15.06
N MET A 10 -49.85 26.62 -15.80
CA MET A 10 -48.86 27.54 -15.24
C MET A 10 -49.58 28.61 -14.39
N ALA A 11 -49.19 28.74 -13.13
CA ALA A 11 -49.32 29.98 -12.36
C ALA A 11 -47.98 30.27 -11.69
N ILE A 12 -47.28 31.29 -12.20
CA ILE A 12 -46.03 31.84 -11.66
C ILE A 12 -46.40 32.99 -10.73
N VAL A 13 -45.94 32.98 -9.47
CA VAL A 13 -45.60 34.22 -8.75
C VAL A 13 -44.35 33.98 -7.90
N ALA A 14 -43.31 34.76 -8.22
CA ALA A 14 -42.00 34.76 -7.58
C ALA A 14 -41.95 35.77 -6.43
N VAL A 15 -41.30 35.43 -5.31
CA VAL A 15 -40.56 36.40 -4.49
C VAL A 15 -39.31 35.74 -3.86
N GLY A 16 -38.15 36.19 -4.34
CA GLY A 16 -37.03 36.61 -3.50
C GLY A 16 -36.24 35.54 -2.76
N LEU A 17 -35.25 34.94 -3.44
CA LEU A 17 -33.95 34.77 -2.83
C LEU A 17 -32.88 35.27 -3.79
N VAL A 18 -32.23 36.33 -3.30
CA VAL A 18 -30.91 36.86 -3.65
C VAL A 18 -30.14 36.01 -4.65
N SER A 19 -29.79 36.65 -5.77
CA SER A 19 -28.70 36.29 -6.67
C SER A 19 -27.49 35.72 -5.91
N CYS A 20 -27.41 34.39 -5.84
CA CYS A 20 -26.22 33.65 -5.46
C CYS A 20 -25.98 32.60 -6.56
N GLY A 21 -24.91 32.81 -7.33
CA GLY A 21 -24.34 31.82 -8.26
C GLY A 21 -25.14 31.54 -9.54
N LYS A 22 -24.56 31.85 -10.71
CA LYS A 22 -25.03 31.34 -12.02
C LYS A 22 -24.72 29.84 -12.18
N SER A 23 -25.05 29.02 -11.19
CA SER A 23 -24.53 27.66 -11.05
C SER A 23 -25.52 26.60 -11.56
N ALA A 24 -26.83 26.86 -11.49
CA ALA A 24 -27.89 25.95 -11.92
C ALA A 24 -28.52 26.37 -13.27
N PRO A 25 -28.83 25.44 -14.18
CA PRO A 25 -29.56 25.74 -15.41
C PRO A 25 -30.98 26.23 -15.10
N LYS A 26 -31.49 27.13 -15.95
CA LYS A 26 -32.88 27.59 -15.87
C LYS A 26 -33.81 26.53 -16.47
N GLU A 27 -34.89 26.21 -15.77
CA GLU A 27 -35.89 25.23 -16.18
C GLU A 27 -36.90 25.80 -17.19
N GLU A 28 -37.35 24.93 -18.11
CA GLU A 28 -38.45 25.21 -19.04
C GLU A 28 -39.41 24.01 -19.06
N LEU A 29 -40.54 24.11 -18.35
CA LEU A 29 -41.51 23.02 -18.18
C LEU A 29 -42.62 23.11 -19.22
N LYS A 30 -42.30 22.83 -20.48
CA LYS A 30 -43.22 23.00 -21.62
C LYS A 30 -43.95 21.71 -22.01
N SER A 31 -43.48 20.56 -21.53
CA SER A 31 -44.05 19.24 -21.83
C SER A 31 -44.07 18.31 -20.61
N ASP A 32 -44.79 17.19 -20.75
CA ASP A 32 -44.80 16.12 -19.74
C ASP A 32 -43.40 15.53 -19.53
N VAL A 33 -42.59 15.46 -20.59
CA VAL A 33 -41.20 14.96 -20.52
C VAL A 33 -40.31 15.93 -19.76
N ASP A 34 -40.48 17.25 -19.95
CA ASP A 34 -39.74 18.27 -19.20
C ASP A 34 -40.11 18.22 -17.71
N SER A 35 -41.41 18.06 -17.43
CA SER A 35 -41.93 17.93 -16.06
C SER A 35 -41.42 16.66 -15.37
N LEU A 36 -41.39 15.53 -16.09
CA LEU A 36 -40.83 14.27 -15.60
C LEU A 36 -39.32 14.40 -15.33
N SER A 37 -38.57 15.03 -16.23
CA SER A 37 -37.12 15.24 -16.09
C SER A 37 -36.80 16.11 -14.88
N TYR A 38 -37.56 17.18 -14.68
CA TYR A 38 -37.43 18.06 -13.51
C TYR A 38 -37.76 17.33 -12.20
N ALA A 39 -38.82 16.52 -12.18
CA ALA A 39 -39.20 15.70 -11.03
C ALA A 39 -38.10 14.69 -10.64
N PHE A 40 -37.49 14.00 -11.62
CA PHE A 40 -36.34 13.13 -11.37
C PHE A 40 -35.16 13.89 -10.77
N GLY A 41 -34.90 15.11 -11.23
CA GLY A 41 -33.85 15.97 -10.67
C GLY A 41 -34.11 16.35 -9.20
N ILE A 42 -35.35 16.72 -8.85
CA ILE A 42 -35.75 17.01 -7.46
C ILE A 42 -35.54 15.80 -6.56
N ASP A 43 -36.04 14.63 -6.98
CA ASP A 43 -35.98 13.38 -6.19
C ASP A 43 -34.53 13.01 -5.86
N GLN A 44 -33.65 13.01 -6.86
CA GLN A 44 -32.24 12.66 -6.68
C GLN A 44 -31.46 13.73 -5.89
N GLY A 45 -31.82 15.00 -6.05
CA GLY A 45 -31.15 16.13 -5.41
C GLY A 45 -31.27 16.18 -3.89
N GLN A 46 -32.27 15.53 -3.29
CA GLN A 46 -32.50 15.55 -1.84
C GLN A 46 -31.32 14.98 -1.04
N SER A 47 -30.60 14.02 -1.61
CA SER A 47 -29.47 13.34 -0.97
C SER A 47 -28.16 14.14 -0.96
N VAL A 48 -28.05 15.21 -1.77
CA VAL A 48 -26.78 15.92 -2.02
C VAL A 48 -26.20 16.56 -0.76
N LYS A 49 -27.03 17.16 0.10
CA LYS A 49 -26.53 17.76 1.36
C LYS A 49 -25.93 16.71 2.30
N GLN A 50 -26.58 15.55 2.42
CA GLN A 50 -26.06 14.44 3.22
C GLN A 50 -24.77 13.89 2.62
N TYR A 51 -24.69 13.78 1.29
CA TYR A 51 -23.48 13.37 0.59
C TYR A 51 -22.30 14.32 0.85
N LEU A 52 -22.51 15.64 0.76
CA LEU A 52 -21.48 16.64 1.08
C LEU A 52 -20.99 16.52 2.52
N GLN A 53 -21.91 16.33 3.48
CA GLN A 53 -21.56 16.12 4.89
C GLN A 53 -20.74 14.84 5.11
N GLN A 54 -21.07 13.73 4.44
CA GLN A 54 -20.28 12.49 4.49
C GLN A 54 -18.85 12.69 3.95
N MET A 55 -18.70 13.52 2.91
CA MET A 55 -17.40 13.93 2.38
C MET A 55 -16.70 15.02 3.20
N GLN A 56 -17.30 15.46 4.31
CA GLN A 56 -16.81 16.57 5.15
C GLN A 56 -16.68 17.89 4.37
N ILE A 57 -17.50 18.08 3.33
CA ILE A 57 -17.61 19.33 2.59
C ILE A 57 -18.76 20.13 3.21
N ASP A 58 -18.47 21.37 3.60
CA ASP A 58 -19.49 22.27 4.14
C ASP A 58 -20.58 22.54 3.08
N THR A 59 -21.84 22.43 3.50
CA THR A 59 -23.00 22.74 2.65
C THR A 59 -23.03 24.19 2.17
N ALA A 60 -22.27 25.09 2.78
CA ALA A 60 -22.02 26.44 2.25
C ALA A 60 -21.42 26.43 0.83
N TYR A 61 -20.78 25.33 0.41
CA TYR A 61 -20.18 25.18 -0.92
C TYR A 61 -21.08 24.39 -1.90
N ILE A 62 -22.38 24.26 -1.63
CA ILE A 62 -23.29 23.48 -2.47
C ILE A 62 -23.41 24.04 -3.90
N ASP A 63 -23.36 25.36 -4.07
CA ASP A 63 -23.42 25.98 -5.40
C ASP A 63 -22.20 25.61 -6.25
N GLU A 64 -21.04 25.41 -5.63
CA GLU A 64 -19.81 25.02 -6.30
C GLU A 64 -19.85 23.54 -6.70
N PHE A 65 -20.46 22.72 -5.85
CA PHE A 65 -20.77 21.33 -6.17
C PHE A 65 -21.74 21.23 -7.35
N ILE A 66 -22.83 22.00 -7.32
CA ILE A 66 -23.83 22.03 -8.40
C ILE A 66 -23.19 22.50 -9.71
N LYS A 67 -22.35 23.55 -9.66
CA LYS A 67 -21.59 24.02 -10.82
C LYS A 67 -20.72 22.90 -11.41
N GLY A 68 -19.94 22.21 -10.58
CA GLY A 68 -19.10 21.09 -11.02
C GLY A 68 -19.90 19.92 -11.62
N MET A 69 -21.06 19.59 -11.03
CA MET A 69 -21.96 18.55 -11.53
C MET A 69 -22.55 18.91 -12.89
N ASN A 70 -23.03 20.16 -13.06
CA ASN A 70 -23.55 20.65 -14.33
C ASN A 70 -22.47 20.69 -15.41
N ASP A 71 -21.28 21.17 -15.04
CA ASP A 71 -20.11 21.19 -15.91
C ASP A 71 -19.71 19.77 -16.37
N GLY A 72 -19.77 18.78 -15.46
CA GLY A 72 -19.52 17.38 -15.78
C GLY A 72 -20.59 16.78 -16.71
N ALA A 73 -21.87 16.97 -16.40
CA ALA A 73 -22.99 16.39 -17.13
C ALA A 73 -23.13 16.94 -18.55
N GLN A 74 -23.04 18.26 -18.72
CA GLN A 74 -23.16 18.93 -20.02
C GLN A 74 -21.88 18.82 -20.86
N GLY A 75 -20.76 18.46 -20.22
CA GLY A 75 -19.46 18.28 -20.84
C GLY A 75 -19.16 16.86 -21.34
N ALA A 76 -20.08 15.91 -21.19
CA ALA A 76 -19.81 14.48 -21.31
C ALA A 76 -19.31 14.05 -22.70
N ASP A 77 -19.79 14.69 -23.77
CA ASP A 77 -19.41 14.36 -25.16
C ASP A 77 -18.16 15.14 -25.64
N ASP A 78 -17.70 16.15 -24.89
CA ASP A 78 -16.48 16.87 -25.21
C ASP A 78 -15.26 16.08 -24.70
N LYS A 79 -14.57 15.41 -25.63
CA LYS A 79 -13.37 14.61 -25.33
C LYS A 79 -12.25 15.39 -24.64
N LYS A 80 -12.08 16.69 -24.91
CA LYS A 80 -11.07 17.52 -24.23
C LYS A 80 -11.46 17.75 -22.78
N ARG A 81 -12.74 18.03 -22.54
CA ARG A 81 -13.30 18.20 -21.21
C ARG A 81 -13.29 16.89 -20.43
N ALA A 82 -13.62 15.78 -21.07
CA ALA A 82 -13.52 14.44 -20.49
C ALA A 82 -12.08 14.13 -20.04
N ALA A 83 -11.07 14.43 -20.88
CA ALA A 83 -9.67 14.24 -20.52
C ALA A 83 -9.23 15.14 -19.34
N TYR A 84 -9.67 16.40 -19.32
CA TYR A 84 -9.39 17.32 -18.21
C TYR A 84 -10.01 16.83 -16.89
N ASN A 85 -11.28 16.43 -16.92
CA ASN A 85 -12.00 15.90 -15.74
C ASN A 85 -11.37 14.59 -15.25
N ALA A 86 -10.96 13.71 -16.15
CA ALA A 86 -10.20 12.50 -15.80
C ALA A 86 -8.87 12.85 -15.10
N GLY A 87 -8.16 13.87 -15.60
CA GLY A 87 -6.94 14.38 -14.98
C GLY A 87 -7.16 14.91 -13.57
N ILE A 88 -8.27 15.61 -13.31
CA ILE A 88 -8.65 16.05 -11.96
C ILE A 88 -8.86 14.84 -11.02
N GLY A 89 -9.61 13.84 -11.46
CA GLY A 89 -9.85 12.62 -10.67
C GLY A 89 -8.55 11.88 -10.32
N VAL A 90 -7.69 11.66 -11.32
CA VAL A 90 -6.37 11.04 -11.13
C VAL A 90 -5.51 11.88 -10.18
N GLY A 91 -5.47 13.21 -10.35
CA GLY A 91 -4.71 14.11 -9.50
C GLY A 91 -5.13 14.06 -8.02
N MET A 92 -6.44 14.01 -7.75
CA MET A 92 -6.96 13.84 -6.38
C MET A 92 -6.53 12.50 -5.78
N GLN A 93 -6.68 11.40 -6.53
CA GLN A 93 -6.28 10.07 -6.09
C GLN A 93 -4.76 10.01 -5.80
N MET A 94 -3.93 10.58 -6.67
CA MET A 94 -2.48 10.64 -6.48
C MET A 94 -2.10 11.41 -5.22
N ASN A 95 -2.75 12.54 -4.93
CA ASN A 95 -2.49 13.32 -3.72
C ASN A 95 -2.82 12.52 -2.46
N MET A 96 -3.90 11.72 -2.48
CA MET A 96 -4.22 10.81 -1.37
C MET A 96 -3.14 9.73 -1.21
N ILE A 97 -2.73 9.07 -2.30
CA ILE A 97 -1.67 8.06 -2.29
C ILE A 97 -0.35 8.65 -1.75
N ILE A 98 0.03 9.85 -2.20
CA ILE A 98 1.25 10.51 -1.72
C ILE A 98 1.16 10.76 -0.21
N LYS A 99 0.07 11.38 0.24
CA LYS A 99 -0.08 11.77 1.66
C LYS A 99 -0.21 10.56 2.59
N GLN A 100 -1.01 9.57 2.22
CA GLN A 100 -1.37 8.47 3.12
C GLN A 100 -0.45 7.26 3.01
N GLN A 101 0.13 7.02 1.82
CA GLN A 101 0.92 5.83 1.55
C GLN A 101 2.40 6.18 1.37
N ILE A 102 2.76 6.96 0.34
CA ILE A 102 4.18 7.19 -0.01
C ILE A 102 4.91 7.93 1.13
N ASN A 103 4.32 9.01 1.67
CA ASN A 103 4.96 9.76 2.74
C ASN A 103 5.16 8.91 4.01
N ARG A 104 4.15 8.13 4.40
CA ARG A 104 4.27 7.21 5.54
C ARG A 104 5.31 6.12 5.30
N GLN A 105 5.37 5.58 4.08
CA GLN A 105 6.34 4.56 3.72
C GLN A 105 7.78 5.09 3.74
N ILE A 106 8.02 6.32 3.29
CA ILE A 106 9.38 6.89 3.19
C ILE A 106 9.81 7.55 4.50
N PHE A 107 8.93 8.32 5.14
CA PHE A 107 9.25 9.15 6.30
C PHE A 107 8.75 8.57 7.63
N GLY A 108 7.96 7.49 7.62
CA GLY A 108 7.40 6.90 8.83
C GLY A 108 6.40 7.85 9.50
N GLU A 109 6.60 8.10 10.79
CA GLU A 109 5.79 9.04 11.58
C GLU A 109 6.29 10.50 11.51
N ASP A 110 7.38 10.77 10.77
CA ASP A 110 7.89 12.14 10.58
C ASP A 110 6.99 12.93 9.62
N SER A 111 5.91 13.51 10.17
CA SER A 111 4.94 14.31 9.43
C SER A 111 5.49 15.65 8.93
N THR A 112 6.72 16.02 9.30
CA THR A 112 7.35 17.28 8.84
C THR A 112 7.93 17.16 7.44
N LYS A 113 8.01 15.95 6.89
CA LYS A 113 8.55 15.67 5.57
C LYS A 113 7.49 15.13 4.63
N THR A 114 7.58 15.55 3.37
CA THR A 114 6.71 15.08 2.29
C THR A 114 7.49 15.02 1.00
N ILE A 115 7.07 14.13 0.09
CA ILE A 115 7.43 14.25 -1.32
C ILE A 115 6.94 15.59 -1.85
N SER A 116 7.77 16.25 -2.66
CA SER A 116 7.40 17.48 -3.35
C SER A 116 6.36 17.17 -4.42
N LEU A 117 5.11 17.61 -4.19
CA LEU A 117 4.01 17.44 -5.14
C LEU A 117 4.36 18.09 -6.49
N ASN A 118 5.00 19.26 -6.48
CA ASN A 118 5.39 19.96 -7.71
C ASN A 118 6.37 19.14 -8.55
N ASN A 119 7.43 18.60 -7.93
CA ASN A 119 8.41 17.81 -8.67
C ASN A 119 7.83 16.46 -9.12
N PHE A 120 6.96 15.87 -8.30
CA PHE A 120 6.23 14.67 -8.66
C PHE A 120 5.35 14.89 -9.91
N LEU A 121 4.54 15.95 -9.93
CA LEU A 121 3.70 16.29 -11.07
C LEU A 121 4.53 16.64 -12.33
N ALA A 122 5.67 17.30 -12.16
CA ALA A 122 6.59 17.57 -13.26
C ALA A 122 7.14 16.27 -13.88
N GLY A 123 7.60 15.33 -13.04
CA GLY A 123 8.07 14.00 -13.48
C GLY A 123 6.96 13.18 -14.14
N PHE A 124 5.76 13.17 -13.54
CA PHE A 124 4.58 12.51 -14.09
C PHE A 124 4.23 13.05 -15.48
N ALA A 125 4.13 14.38 -15.61
CA ALA A 125 3.79 15.03 -16.89
C ALA A 125 4.86 14.78 -17.96
N ALA A 126 6.14 14.80 -17.59
CA ALA A 126 7.24 14.51 -18.51
C ALA A 126 7.17 13.06 -19.03
N SER A 127 6.96 12.10 -18.12
CA SER A 127 6.81 10.68 -18.46
C SER A 127 5.58 10.43 -19.34
N ALA A 128 4.41 10.95 -18.93
CA ALA A 128 3.14 10.75 -19.65
C ALA A 128 3.14 11.36 -21.06
N LYS A 129 3.85 12.46 -21.27
CA LYS A 129 3.99 13.09 -22.59
C LYS A 129 5.12 12.50 -23.43
N GLY A 130 5.91 11.57 -22.88
CA GLY A 130 7.08 11.01 -23.54
C GLY A 130 8.18 12.03 -23.84
N LYS A 131 8.18 13.20 -23.19
CA LYS A 131 9.13 14.29 -23.46
C LYS A 131 9.47 15.07 -22.19
N GLY A 132 10.70 15.59 -22.13
CA GLY A 132 11.15 16.43 -21.03
C GLY A 132 11.58 15.68 -19.77
N GLN A 133 11.68 14.35 -19.82
CA GLN A 133 12.27 13.57 -18.74
C GLN A 133 13.74 13.97 -18.57
N LYS A 134 14.16 14.15 -17.32
CA LYS A 134 15.56 14.46 -16.97
C LYS A 134 16.41 13.22 -16.70
N MET A 135 15.79 12.04 -16.82
CA MET A 135 16.40 10.73 -16.58
C MET A 135 15.57 9.65 -17.29
N THR A 136 16.16 8.47 -17.49
CA THR A 136 15.42 7.31 -18.00
C THR A 136 14.47 6.75 -16.94
N VAL A 137 13.50 5.94 -17.36
CA VAL A 137 12.60 5.23 -16.44
C VAL A 137 13.37 4.32 -15.48
N GLU A 138 14.44 3.67 -15.97
CA GLU A 138 15.31 2.83 -15.15
C GLU A 138 16.06 3.65 -14.10
N GLN A 139 16.64 4.78 -14.48
CA GLN A 139 17.29 5.70 -13.52
C GLN A 139 16.31 6.21 -12.47
N ALA A 140 15.08 6.56 -12.87
CA ALA A 140 14.03 6.98 -11.94
C ALA A 140 13.69 5.87 -10.93
N ARG A 141 13.50 4.63 -11.39
CA ARG A 141 13.24 3.46 -10.53
C ARG A 141 14.39 3.22 -9.55
N ASN A 142 15.63 3.32 -10.03
CA ASN A 142 16.82 3.14 -9.19
C ASN A 142 16.91 4.24 -8.11
N ILE A 143 16.62 5.49 -8.45
CA ILE A 143 16.56 6.59 -7.48
C ILE A 143 15.45 6.35 -6.47
N GLU A 144 14.24 6.04 -6.93
CA GLU A 144 13.10 5.76 -6.05
C GLU A 144 13.44 4.67 -5.03
N GLN A 145 13.98 3.54 -5.48
CA GLN A 145 14.33 2.42 -4.60
C GLN A 145 15.47 2.78 -3.64
N ASN A 146 16.60 3.27 -4.16
CA ASN A 146 17.80 3.48 -3.36
C ASN A 146 17.65 4.67 -2.41
N THR A 147 17.10 5.79 -2.89
CA THR A 147 16.92 6.99 -2.08
C THR A 147 15.84 6.79 -1.03
N SER A 148 14.71 6.15 -1.36
CA SER A 148 13.68 5.85 -0.36
C SER A 148 14.21 4.93 0.74
N LYS A 149 14.94 3.87 0.36
CA LYS A 149 15.59 2.97 1.33
C LYS A 149 16.60 3.70 2.21
N ALA A 150 17.42 4.58 1.64
CA ALA A 150 18.39 5.38 2.39
C ALA A 150 17.72 6.35 3.38
N ILE A 151 16.62 7.01 2.96
CA ILE A 151 15.84 7.89 3.84
C ILE A 151 15.21 7.09 4.98
N GLN A 152 14.56 5.96 4.68
CA GLN A 152 13.97 5.08 5.69
C GLN A 152 15.03 4.61 6.68
N MET A 153 16.20 4.17 6.20
CA MET A 153 17.30 3.73 7.06
C MET A 153 17.81 4.85 7.95
N LYS A 154 18.02 6.06 7.41
CA LYS A 154 18.47 7.22 8.20
C LYS A 154 17.45 7.63 9.26
N ASN A 155 16.17 7.65 8.92
CA ASN A 155 15.10 7.99 9.86
C ASN A 155 14.96 6.92 10.94
N ALA A 156 14.96 5.64 10.55
CA ALA A 156 14.92 4.54 11.50
C ALA A 156 16.15 4.55 12.40
N GLU A 157 17.36 4.86 11.90
CA GLU A 157 18.58 4.86 12.71
C GLU A 157 18.57 6.01 13.73
N LYS A 158 18.02 7.17 13.37
CA LYS A 158 17.81 8.29 14.32
C LYS A 158 16.95 7.87 15.51
N THR A 159 15.88 7.10 15.27
CA THR A 159 14.91 6.72 16.32
C THR A 159 15.28 5.40 17.03
N TYR A 160 15.79 4.42 16.28
CA TYR A 160 16.00 3.03 16.71
C TYR A 160 17.48 2.62 16.69
N GLY A 161 18.43 3.56 16.58
CA GLY A 161 19.87 3.26 16.58
C GLY A 161 20.34 2.51 17.83
N ALA A 162 19.69 2.72 18.98
CA ALA A 162 19.93 1.92 20.18
C ALA A 162 19.53 0.45 20.01
N ASN A 163 18.42 0.17 19.33
CA ASN A 163 17.99 -1.20 19.01
C ASN A 163 18.96 -1.87 18.04
N LYS A 164 19.41 -1.13 17.02
CA LYS A 164 20.43 -1.61 16.07
C LYS A 164 21.71 -2.05 16.80
N LYS A 165 22.22 -1.24 17.73
CA LYS A 165 23.39 -1.59 18.56
C LYS A 165 23.16 -2.83 19.43
N LYS A 166 21.97 -2.98 20.03
CA LYS A 166 21.60 -4.19 20.80
C LYS A 166 21.59 -5.44 19.92
N SER A 167 20.99 -5.36 18.73
CA SER A 167 20.99 -6.43 17.74
C SER A 167 22.40 -6.81 17.28
N ASP A 168 23.24 -5.82 16.96
CA ASP A 168 24.64 -6.04 16.56
C ASP A 168 25.43 -6.74 17.70
N ALA A 169 25.28 -6.28 18.94
CA ALA A 169 25.90 -6.89 20.12
C ALA A 169 25.40 -8.32 20.38
N TYR A 170 24.09 -8.56 20.24
CA TYR A 170 23.51 -9.91 20.37
C TYR A 170 24.09 -10.87 19.34
N MET A 171 24.15 -10.46 18.06
CA MET A 171 24.72 -11.29 16.99
C MET A 171 26.19 -11.64 17.28
N ALA A 172 27.00 -10.66 17.71
CA ALA A 172 28.40 -10.89 18.03
C ALA A 172 28.59 -11.83 19.23
N ALA A 173 27.75 -11.73 20.25
CA ALA A 173 27.77 -12.62 21.40
C ALA A 173 27.27 -14.03 21.04
N ASN A 174 26.21 -14.14 20.24
CA ASN A 174 25.62 -15.41 19.85
C ASN A 174 26.56 -16.24 18.96
N ALA A 175 27.33 -15.60 18.08
CA ALA A 175 28.34 -16.25 17.23
C ALA A 175 29.40 -17.03 18.04
N LYS A 176 29.66 -16.62 19.28
CA LYS A 176 30.68 -17.23 20.15
C LYS A 176 30.14 -18.40 20.97
N LYS A 177 28.83 -18.64 20.96
CA LYS A 177 28.23 -19.72 21.73
C LYS A 177 28.58 -21.09 21.12
N PRO A 178 28.80 -22.13 21.93
CA PRO A 178 29.06 -23.47 21.43
C PRO A 178 27.94 -23.99 20.51
N GLY A 179 28.34 -24.57 19.38
CA GLY A 179 27.43 -25.15 18.38
C GLY A 179 26.79 -24.15 17.42
N VAL A 180 27.03 -22.84 17.59
CA VAL A 180 26.57 -21.82 16.64
C VAL A 180 27.53 -21.74 15.45
N LYS A 181 27.00 -21.74 14.23
CA LYS A 181 27.74 -21.55 12.98
C LYS A 181 27.15 -20.38 12.20
N THR A 182 28.01 -19.54 11.62
CA THR A 182 27.58 -18.47 10.70
C THR A 182 27.53 -19.00 9.27
N ILE A 183 26.43 -18.75 8.58
CA ILE A 183 26.21 -19.06 7.16
C ILE A 183 26.07 -17.75 6.34
N GLY A 184 25.57 -17.82 5.10
CA GLY A 184 25.44 -16.66 4.23
C GLY A 184 24.61 -15.53 4.87
N GLN A 185 24.84 -14.31 4.39
CA GLN A 185 24.14 -13.11 4.86
C GLN A 185 24.26 -12.82 6.38
N GLY A 186 25.24 -13.44 7.05
CA GLY A 186 25.46 -13.27 8.49
C GLY A 186 24.46 -14.01 9.38
N VAL A 187 23.63 -14.89 8.80
CA VAL A 187 22.70 -15.75 9.55
C VAL A 187 23.51 -16.71 10.42
N GLN A 188 23.04 -16.97 11.63
CA GLN A 188 23.65 -17.91 12.54
C GLN A 188 22.69 -19.06 12.82
N VAL A 189 23.20 -20.27 12.84
CA VAL A 189 22.40 -21.48 13.06
C VAL A 189 23.03 -22.33 14.15
N LYS A 190 22.19 -22.95 14.97
CA LYS A 190 22.56 -23.99 15.93
C LYS A 190 21.64 -25.18 15.72
N GLU A 191 22.22 -26.31 15.40
CA GLU A 191 21.47 -27.55 15.27
C GLU A 191 21.07 -28.08 16.64
N LEU A 192 19.77 -28.25 16.87
CA LEU A 192 19.20 -28.81 18.10
C LEU A 192 18.87 -30.30 17.91
N LYS A 193 18.50 -30.69 16.69
CA LYS A 193 18.27 -32.07 16.27
C LYS A 193 18.71 -32.22 14.82
N ALA A 194 19.53 -33.23 14.55
CA ALA A 194 19.93 -33.58 13.20
C ALA A 194 18.78 -34.27 12.44
N GLY A 195 18.57 -33.85 11.21
CA GLY A 195 17.74 -34.51 10.21
C GLY A 195 18.61 -35.21 9.17
N ASN A 196 18.01 -36.12 8.42
CA ASN A 196 18.68 -36.91 7.39
C ASN A 196 17.93 -36.88 6.04
N GLY A 197 16.89 -36.05 5.94
CA GLY A 197 16.12 -35.89 4.71
C GLY A 197 16.77 -34.93 3.70
N PRO A 198 16.12 -34.74 2.53
CA PRO A 198 16.62 -33.83 1.50
C PRO A 198 16.65 -32.37 2.00
N MET A 199 17.53 -31.57 1.41
CA MET A 199 17.57 -30.12 1.63
C MET A 199 16.63 -29.40 0.65
N PRO A 200 15.76 -28.47 1.11
CA PRO A 200 14.91 -27.67 0.24
C PRO A 200 15.68 -26.76 -0.73
N LYS A 201 15.12 -26.52 -1.91
CA LYS A 201 15.53 -25.47 -2.84
C LYS A 201 14.72 -24.21 -2.61
N ALA A 202 15.21 -23.06 -3.10
CA ALA A 202 14.49 -21.79 -3.00
C ALA A 202 13.13 -21.79 -3.75
N SER A 203 12.96 -22.66 -4.75
CA SER A 203 11.72 -22.87 -5.49
C SER A 203 10.70 -23.74 -4.76
N ASP A 204 11.10 -24.41 -3.69
CA ASP A 204 10.26 -25.41 -3.03
C ASP A 204 9.28 -24.77 -2.04
N VAL A 205 8.29 -25.55 -1.64
CA VAL A 205 7.38 -25.24 -0.54
C VAL A 205 7.72 -26.21 0.59
N VAL A 206 7.82 -25.71 1.81
CA VAL A 206 8.14 -26.52 2.99
C VAL A 206 7.03 -26.50 4.01
N LYS A 207 6.94 -27.58 4.78
CA LYS A 207 6.09 -27.68 5.98
C LYS A 207 6.97 -27.58 7.22
N ILE A 208 6.69 -26.63 8.10
CA ILE A 208 7.51 -26.37 9.29
C ILE A 208 6.67 -26.13 10.56
N ASN A 209 7.26 -26.43 11.70
CA ASN A 209 6.87 -25.80 12.97
C ASN A 209 7.87 -24.69 13.27
N TYR A 210 7.41 -23.53 13.74
CA TYR A 210 8.34 -22.49 14.17
C TYR A 210 7.80 -21.62 15.31
N VAL A 211 8.74 -21.06 16.07
CA VAL A 211 8.51 -19.98 17.04
C VAL A 211 9.54 -18.89 16.78
N GLY A 212 9.08 -17.68 16.47
CA GLY A 212 9.88 -16.48 16.29
C GLY A 212 9.85 -15.60 17.53
N LYS A 213 11.04 -15.22 18.02
CA LYS A 213 11.24 -14.39 19.20
C LYS A 213 12.17 -13.21 18.92
N THR A 214 11.93 -12.11 19.62
CA THR A 214 12.91 -11.01 19.69
C THR A 214 14.12 -11.43 20.54
N ILE A 215 15.20 -10.64 20.50
CA ILE A 215 16.40 -10.90 21.33
C ILE A 215 16.10 -10.82 22.84
N GLU A 216 15.02 -10.15 23.23
CA GLU A 216 14.50 -10.11 24.61
C GLU A 216 13.62 -11.33 24.96
N GLY A 217 13.43 -12.26 24.02
CA GLY A 217 12.68 -13.50 24.23
C GLY A 217 11.16 -13.38 24.03
N LYS A 218 10.64 -12.20 23.66
CA LYS A 218 9.21 -12.01 23.37
C LYS A 218 8.84 -12.73 22.08
N VAL A 219 7.85 -13.62 22.13
CA VAL A 219 7.28 -14.27 20.93
C VAL A 219 6.53 -13.22 20.11
N PHE A 220 6.84 -13.12 18.83
CA PHE A 220 6.13 -12.24 17.89
C PHE A 220 5.36 -13.02 16.82
N ASP A 221 5.73 -14.27 16.56
CA ASP A 221 5.04 -15.15 15.63
C ASP A 221 5.32 -16.61 15.99
N GLN A 222 4.33 -17.48 15.81
CA GLN A 222 4.48 -18.92 16.01
C GLN A 222 3.39 -19.67 15.25
N ARG A 223 3.75 -20.77 14.61
CA ARG A 223 2.79 -21.70 14.01
C ARG A 223 3.32 -23.12 14.01
N ASN A 224 2.39 -24.06 14.11
CA ASN A 224 2.62 -25.46 13.81
C ASN A 224 2.06 -25.79 12.42
N ASP A 225 2.66 -26.76 11.75
CA ASP A 225 2.24 -27.26 10.43
C ASP A 225 2.10 -26.15 9.37
N ALA A 226 2.95 -25.13 9.44
CA ALA A 226 2.92 -24.01 8.51
C ALA A 226 3.54 -24.40 7.16
N THR A 227 2.77 -24.20 6.09
CA THR A 227 3.24 -24.37 4.70
C THR A 227 3.71 -23.03 4.16
N MET A 228 4.95 -22.95 3.67
CA MET A 228 5.51 -21.70 3.13
C MET A 228 6.47 -21.91 1.94
N PRO A 229 6.43 -21.02 0.93
CA PRO A 229 7.40 -21.02 -0.15
C PRO A 229 8.76 -20.54 0.36
N VAL A 230 9.83 -21.31 0.13
CA VAL A 230 11.18 -21.02 0.65
C VAL A 230 11.72 -19.69 0.12
N GLY A 231 11.40 -19.32 -1.13
CA GLY A 231 11.76 -18.03 -1.72
C GLY A 231 10.83 -16.86 -1.38
N GLY A 232 9.71 -17.09 -0.69
CA GLY A 232 8.73 -16.06 -0.35
C GLY A 232 8.84 -15.49 1.06
N VAL A 233 9.89 -15.85 1.80
CA VAL A 233 10.16 -15.42 3.17
C VAL A 233 11.35 -14.46 3.22
N ILE A 234 11.68 -13.93 4.40
CA ILE A 234 12.82 -13.03 4.57
C ILE A 234 14.15 -13.71 4.17
N PRO A 235 15.13 -12.97 3.61
CA PRO A 235 16.33 -13.55 3.01
C PRO A 235 17.13 -14.48 3.92
N GLY A 236 17.23 -14.16 5.22
CA GLY A 236 17.95 -14.98 6.18
C GLY A 236 17.25 -16.31 6.52
N PHE A 237 15.92 -16.34 6.40
CA PHE A 237 15.14 -17.56 6.63
C PHE A 237 15.26 -18.49 5.41
N THR A 238 15.21 -17.94 4.19
CA THR A 238 15.53 -18.68 2.95
C THR A 238 16.94 -19.29 3.00
N GLU A 239 17.93 -18.50 3.40
CA GLU A 239 19.33 -18.95 3.55
C GLU A 239 19.46 -20.13 4.51
N ALA A 240 18.76 -20.09 5.65
CA ALA A 240 18.78 -21.19 6.61
C ALA A 240 18.04 -22.43 6.10
N LEU A 241 16.82 -22.27 5.58
CA LEU A 241 15.98 -23.38 5.11
C LEU A 241 16.65 -24.18 3.99
N THR A 242 17.33 -23.51 3.05
CA THR A 242 18.03 -24.19 1.94
C THR A 242 19.29 -24.96 2.36
N LYS A 243 19.71 -24.84 3.63
CA LYS A 243 20.81 -25.60 4.22
C LYS A 243 20.35 -26.56 5.32
N MET A 244 19.06 -26.58 5.64
CA MET A 244 18.49 -27.36 6.73
C MET A 244 17.94 -28.68 6.17
N PRO A 245 18.48 -29.84 6.56
CA PRO A 245 17.92 -31.13 6.18
C PRO A 245 16.50 -31.31 6.72
N VAL A 246 15.62 -31.94 5.92
CA VAL A 246 14.31 -32.36 6.43
C VAL A 246 14.48 -33.30 7.64
N GLY A 247 13.64 -33.09 8.65
CA GLY A 247 13.70 -33.75 9.96
C GLY A 247 14.57 -33.03 10.99
N SER A 248 15.33 -32.00 10.60
CA SER A 248 16.14 -31.21 11.52
C SER A 248 15.28 -30.29 12.39
N LYS A 249 15.82 -29.94 13.56
CA LYS A 249 15.35 -28.82 14.38
C LYS A 249 16.50 -27.88 14.66
N TRP A 250 16.38 -26.62 14.24
CA TRP A 250 17.44 -25.61 14.35
C TRP A 250 16.96 -24.40 15.15
N GLU A 251 17.87 -23.79 15.89
CA GLU A 251 17.76 -22.39 16.30
C GLU A 251 18.47 -21.53 15.25
N ILE A 252 17.75 -20.58 14.65
CA ILE A 252 18.19 -19.73 13.56
C ILE A 252 18.12 -18.27 14.03
N THR A 253 19.26 -17.61 14.12
CA THR A 253 19.36 -16.19 14.48
C THR A 253 19.67 -15.38 13.22
N ILE A 254 18.77 -14.47 12.87
CA ILE A 254 18.82 -13.68 11.63
C ILE A 254 19.15 -12.23 11.97
N PRO A 255 20.26 -11.67 11.45
CA PRO A 255 20.55 -10.25 11.62
C PRO A 255 19.49 -9.41 10.88
N TYR A 256 19.22 -8.20 11.35
CA TYR A 256 18.22 -7.33 10.71
C TYR A 256 18.48 -7.08 9.23
N SER A 257 19.74 -7.11 8.78
CA SER A 257 20.11 -6.94 7.37
C SER A 257 19.59 -8.05 6.45
N ALA A 258 19.39 -9.25 7.00
CA ALA A 258 18.76 -10.40 6.32
C ALA A 258 17.32 -10.64 6.82
N GLY A 259 16.78 -9.72 7.61
CA GLY A 259 15.40 -9.69 8.10
C GLY A 259 14.65 -8.47 7.54
N TYR A 260 13.99 -7.72 8.42
CA TYR A 260 13.17 -6.56 8.04
C TYR A 260 13.95 -5.22 7.94
N GLY A 261 15.24 -5.21 8.24
CA GLY A 261 16.08 -4.02 8.12
C GLY A 261 15.56 -2.83 8.92
N ALA A 262 15.37 -1.69 8.23
CA ALA A 262 14.84 -0.46 8.81
C ALA A 262 13.30 -0.41 8.90
N GLN A 263 12.61 -1.42 8.39
CA GLN A 263 11.16 -1.46 8.36
C GLN A 263 10.61 -1.96 9.70
N GLN A 264 9.39 -1.51 10.04
CA GLN A 264 8.62 -1.99 11.18
C GLN A 264 7.45 -2.84 10.67
N PRO A 265 7.59 -4.18 10.61
CA PRO A 265 6.56 -5.06 10.03
C PRO A 265 5.35 -5.23 10.96
N SER A 266 5.49 -5.00 12.26
CA SER A 266 4.41 -5.04 13.25
C SER A 266 4.72 -4.12 14.44
N PRO A 267 3.73 -3.77 15.27
CA PRO A 267 3.98 -3.00 16.51
C PRO A 267 4.97 -3.67 17.47
N ASP A 268 5.09 -5.01 17.39
CA ASP A 268 5.94 -5.80 18.28
C ASP A 268 7.39 -5.92 17.80
N LEU A 269 7.65 -5.65 16.52
CA LEU A 269 8.97 -5.78 15.89
C LEU A 269 9.52 -4.42 15.48
N LYS A 270 10.40 -3.87 16.30
CA LYS A 270 11.06 -2.59 16.03
C LYS A 270 12.02 -2.69 14.83
N PRO A 271 12.27 -1.59 14.10
CA PRO A 271 13.36 -1.52 13.13
C PRO A 271 14.70 -1.98 13.70
N PHE A 272 15.51 -2.61 12.85
CA PHE A 272 16.81 -3.21 13.16
C PHE A 272 16.78 -4.35 14.18
N SER A 273 15.65 -5.03 14.37
CA SER A 273 15.59 -6.18 15.26
C SER A 273 16.25 -7.42 14.64
N THR A 274 17.18 -8.02 15.38
CA THR A 274 17.61 -9.40 15.16
C THR A 274 16.46 -10.34 15.54
N LEU A 275 16.24 -11.37 14.73
CA LEU A 275 15.17 -12.34 14.93
C LEU A 275 15.76 -13.69 15.34
N VAL A 276 15.15 -14.34 16.34
CA VAL A 276 15.55 -15.67 16.79
C VAL A 276 14.41 -16.63 16.54
N PHE A 277 14.62 -17.60 15.67
CA PHE A 277 13.63 -18.63 15.34
C PHE A 277 14.07 -19.99 15.87
N THR A 278 13.16 -20.73 16.48
CA THR A 278 13.30 -22.19 16.59
C THR A 278 12.44 -22.80 15.52
N VAL A 279 13.03 -23.58 14.62
CA VAL A 279 12.36 -24.17 13.46
C VAL A 279 12.55 -25.67 13.46
N GLU A 280 11.48 -26.42 13.19
CA GLU A 280 11.52 -27.84 12.86
C GLU A 280 11.02 -28.01 11.42
N LEU A 281 11.87 -28.60 10.57
CA LEU A 281 11.55 -28.81 9.16
C LEU A 281 10.91 -30.18 8.99
N LEU A 282 9.60 -30.22 8.76
CA LEU A 282 8.81 -31.46 8.71
C LEU A 282 8.90 -32.14 7.33
N GLY A 283 8.97 -31.35 6.26
CA GLY A 283 9.02 -31.90 4.90
C GLY A 283 9.04 -30.85 3.82
N ILE A 284 9.23 -31.31 2.58
CA ILE A 284 9.07 -30.53 1.35
C ILE A 284 7.73 -30.95 0.73
N GLU A 285 6.87 -29.99 0.48
CA GLU A 285 5.60 -30.20 -0.21
C GLU A 285 5.78 -30.06 -1.72
N LYS A 286 4.93 -30.75 -2.49
CA LYS A 286 4.85 -30.51 -3.93
C LYS A 286 4.24 -29.13 -4.14
N ALA A 287 4.93 -28.25 -4.87
CA ALA A 287 4.36 -26.99 -5.32
C ALA A 287 2.98 -27.26 -5.97
N PRO A 288 1.92 -26.50 -5.64
CA PRO A 288 0.66 -26.60 -6.34
C PRO A 288 0.94 -26.44 -7.84
N GLN A 289 0.62 -27.48 -8.64
CA GLN A 289 0.76 -27.42 -10.09
C GLN A 289 -0.14 -26.28 -10.59
N GLY A 290 0.44 -25.14 -10.97
CA GLY A 290 -0.31 -24.03 -11.58
C GLY A 290 0.14 -22.61 -11.28
N GLN A 291 1.12 -22.36 -10.40
CA GLN A 291 1.66 -21.01 -10.22
C GLN A 291 3.00 -20.85 -10.94
N PRO A 292 3.12 -19.95 -11.93
CA PRO A 292 4.41 -19.61 -12.53
C PRO A 292 5.37 -19.12 -11.44
N ALA A 293 6.64 -19.51 -11.54
CA ALA A 293 7.69 -19.00 -10.67
C ALA A 293 7.65 -17.47 -10.65
N MET A 294 7.46 -16.88 -9.45
CA MET A 294 7.56 -15.44 -9.30
C MET A 294 8.96 -14.99 -9.73
N PRO A 295 9.08 -13.98 -10.62
CA PRO A 295 10.38 -13.42 -10.98
C PRO A 295 11.11 -12.98 -9.72
N GLN A 296 12.34 -13.47 -9.54
CA GLN A 296 13.22 -13.01 -8.48
C GLN A 296 13.41 -11.50 -8.61
N GLY A 297 12.89 -10.71 -7.66
CA GLY A 297 13.14 -9.27 -7.63
C GLY A 297 12.01 -8.36 -7.15
N GLN A 298 10.85 -8.86 -6.73
CA GLN A 298 9.82 -8.01 -6.14
C GLN A 298 9.59 -8.37 -4.67
N PRO A 299 9.78 -7.44 -3.71
CA PRO A 299 9.36 -7.68 -2.34
C PRO A 299 7.84 -7.83 -2.31
N ALA A 300 7.36 -8.84 -1.58
CA ALA A 300 5.94 -9.06 -1.35
C ALA A 300 5.34 -7.81 -0.68
N VAL A 301 4.53 -7.07 -1.43
CA VAL A 301 3.69 -6.01 -0.89
C VAL A 301 2.52 -6.72 -0.20
N ARG A 302 2.52 -6.70 1.13
CA ARG A 302 1.28 -6.81 1.91
C ARG A 302 0.83 -5.42 2.28
#